data_AF-A0A0N4UL65-F1
#
_entry.id   AF-A0A0N4UL65-F1
#
_cell.length_a   1.000
_cell.length_b   1.000
_cell.length_c   1.000
_cell.angle_alpha   90.00
_cell.angle_beta   90.00
_cell.angle_gamma   90.00
#
_symmetry.space_group_name_H-M   'P 1'
#
loop_
_entity.id
_entity.type
_entity.pdbx_description
1 polymer ?
#
loop_
_entity_poly.entity_id
_entity_poly.type
_entity_poly.pdbx_seq_one_letter_code
_entity_poly.pdbx_strand_id
1 'polypeptide(L)'
;MLPSVPDYFFHVKFVPAAFLTPDYPGPTTIGAVPAIEILEARARVGGADSKMLYELLFAFYFKRSRLHRAAVVMYEHANLLLQKLQDRETLKQRCYALSVTVETLRVLDESSQYILAPSFQILILSNARLELLDASVFDGNCASNPPPTLLTDVYKQLVEKKLYNIAWTFSSTFDISPYLIIKSITAECIKLTANQSEDTQWVSTCRKIIIKHLSDKNAHWLILRSFVEKGLNERTYDVNILRSAAEVFLQYDWPIPIWLLTIYEEKRIDDFLHLLISYGNFEMAIILSIKLVKAMTSAITSAHSQTMLPYNAIEWLFELTEKNGNSALDESLKVLFKSLQAYFRRLETFAR
;
A
#
# COMPACT_ATOMS: atom_id res chain seq x y z
N MET A 1 -2.46 0.90 -16.87
CA MET A 1 -3.09 -0.26 -16.20
C MET A 1 -3.65 0.24 -14.87
N LEU A 2 -4.96 0.24 -14.69
CA LEU A 2 -5.53 0.48 -13.36
C LEU A 2 -5.07 -0.67 -12.45
N PRO A 3 -4.59 -0.41 -11.22
CA PRO A 3 -4.19 -1.48 -10.32
C PRO A 3 -5.38 -2.40 -10.09
N SER A 4 -5.15 -3.72 -10.20
CA SER A 4 -6.15 -4.73 -9.87
C SER A 4 -6.62 -4.48 -8.46
N VAL A 5 -7.90 -4.16 -8.32
CA VAL A 5 -8.50 -3.87 -7.04
C VAL A 5 -8.60 -5.17 -6.26
N PRO A 6 -7.97 -5.29 -5.08
CA PRO A 6 -8.03 -6.54 -4.34
C PRO A 6 -9.48 -6.84 -3.92
N ASP A 7 -9.81 -8.13 -3.78
CA ASP A 7 -11.15 -8.73 -3.53
C ASP A 7 -11.90 -8.25 -2.26
N TYR A 8 -11.57 -7.07 -1.72
CA TYR A 8 -12.21 -6.44 -0.56
C TYR A 8 -13.59 -5.86 -0.85
N PHE A 9 -14.00 -5.76 -2.12
CA PHE A 9 -15.26 -5.10 -2.43
C PHE A 9 -16.39 -6.06 -2.19
N PHE A 10 -17.39 -5.59 -1.44
CA PHE A 10 -18.70 -6.23 -1.32
C PHE A 10 -19.01 -6.92 -2.65
N HIS A 11 -18.95 -8.25 -2.68
CA HIS A 11 -19.54 -8.99 -3.76
C HIS A 11 -21.02 -8.60 -3.71
N VAL A 12 -21.39 -7.61 -4.53
CA VAL A 12 -22.79 -7.33 -4.83
C VAL A 12 -23.23 -8.59 -5.53
N LYS A 13 -23.78 -9.54 -4.75
CA LYS A 13 -24.48 -10.68 -5.30
C LYS A 13 -25.63 -10.07 -6.08
N PHE A 14 -25.46 -9.97 -7.40
CA PHE A 14 -26.54 -9.63 -8.30
C PHE A 14 -27.66 -10.62 -7.99
N VAL A 15 -28.76 -10.13 -7.42
CA VAL A 15 -30.00 -10.90 -7.39
C VAL A 15 -30.38 -11.10 -8.85
N PRO A 16 -30.49 -12.34 -9.35
CA PRO A 16 -30.79 -12.58 -10.76
C PRO A 16 -32.07 -11.84 -11.13
N ALA A 17 -32.00 -11.05 -12.21
CA ALA A 17 -33.10 -10.23 -12.73
C ALA A 17 -34.21 -11.06 -13.39
N ALA A 18 -34.57 -12.21 -12.79
CA ALA A 18 -35.57 -13.14 -13.25
C ALA A 18 -37.02 -12.75 -12.89
N PHE A 19 -37.23 -11.67 -12.11
CA PHE A 19 -38.57 -11.25 -11.68
C PHE A 19 -39.27 -10.21 -12.58
N LEU A 20 -38.70 -9.86 -13.73
CA LEU A 20 -39.42 -9.05 -14.73
C LEU A 20 -39.35 -9.76 -16.08
N THR A 21 -40.46 -10.42 -16.42
CA THR A 21 -40.68 -11.12 -17.68
C THR A 21 -40.37 -10.21 -18.88
N PRO A 22 -39.69 -10.72 -19.91
CA PRO A 22 -39.53 -9.98 -21.16
C PRO A 22 -40.84 -10.01 -21.96
N ASP A 23 -40.91 -9.13 -22.95
CA ASP A 23 -41.93 -9.04 -24.01
C ASP A 23 -43.14 -8.13 -23.74
N TYR A 24 -42.92 -6.83 -23.92
CA TYR A 24 -43.93 -5.95 -24.54
C TYR A 24 -43.23 -4.96 -25.48
N PRO A 25 -43.28 -5.16 -26.81
CA PRO A 25 -43.04 -4.09 -27.76
C PRO A 25 -44.37 -3.31 -27.88
N GLY A 26 -44.50 -2.23 -27.12
CA GLY A 26 -45.70 -1.37 -27.09
C GLY A 26 -45.33 0.11 -27.30
N PRO A 27 -46.23 0.92 -27.89
CA PRO A 27 -45.90 1.88 -28.93
C PRO A 27 -45.34 3.20 -28.41
N THR A 28 -44.61 3.90 -29.26
CA THR A 28 -44.26 5.32 -29.15
C THR A 28 -45.53 6.18 -29.15
N THR A 29 -46.18 6.32 -27.98
CA THR A 29 -47.32 7.22 -27.77
C THR A 29 -46.87 8.52 -27.12
N ILE A 30 -46.97 9.57 -27.93
CA ILE A 30 -46.86 10.99 -27.61
C ILE A 30 -47.90 11.31 -26.52
N GLY A 31 -47.48 11.72 -25.32
CA GLY A 31 -48.39 12.28 -24.30
C GLY A 31 -48.20 11.79 -22.86
N ALA A 32 -47.55 10.65 -22.64
CA ALA A 32 -47.03 10.33 -21.32
C ALA A 32 -45.65 10.96 -21.22
N VAL A 33 -45.46 11.96 -20.34
CA VAL A 33 -44.13 12.20 -19.77
C VAL A 33 -43.62 10.82 -19.36
N PRO A 34 -42.56 10.27 -19.98
CA PRO A 34 -42.17 8.89 -19.77
C PRO A 34 -42.13 8.64 -18.27
N ALA A 35 -42.77 7.59 -17.76
CA ALA A 35 -42.86 7.34 -16.31
C ALA A 35 -41.50 7.42 -15.59
N ILE A 36 -40.41 7.19 -16.34
CA ILE A 36 -39.01 7.36 -15.94
C ILE A 36 -38.68 8.80 -15.58
N GLU A 37 -39.07 9.81 -16.37
CA GLU A 37 -38.82 11.22 -16.08
C GLU A 37 -39.51 11.65 -14.78
N ILE A 38 -40.70 11.10 -14.51
CA ILE A 38 -41.41 11.30 -13.24
C ILE A 38 -40.63 10.66 -12.08
N LEU A 39 -40.12 9.44 -12.26
CA LEU A 39 -39.29 8.77 -11.25
C LEU A 39 -37.97 9.49 -11.00
N GLU A 40 -37.30 10.00 -12.05
CA GLU A 40 -36.09 10.80 -11.94
C GLU A 40 -36.36 12.12 -11.21
N ALA A 41 -37.43 12.84 -11.57
CA ALA A 41 -37.82 14.06 -10.88
C ALA A 41 -38.11 13.78 -9.39
N ARG A 42 -38.82 12.69 -9.08
CA ARG A 42 -39.13 12.32 -7.69
C ARG A 42 -37.88 11.89 -6.91
N ALA A 43 -36.96 11.18 -7.54
CA ALA A 43 -35.69 10.80 -6.93
C ALA A 43 -34.85 12.04 -6.57
N ARG A 44 -34.77 13.02 -7.47
CA ARG A 44 -34.06 14.28 -7.23
C ARG A 44 -34.72 15.16 -6.19
N VAL A 45 -36.05 15.21 -6.16
CA VAL A 45 -36.81 15.95 -5.13
C VAL A 45 -36.58 15.35 -3.74
N GLY A 46 -36.63 14.03 -3.62
CA GLY A 46 -36.33 13.37 -2.34
C GLY A 46 -34.84 13.24 -2.04
N GLY A 47 -33.96 13.66 -2.97
CA GLY A 47 -32.52 13.78 -2.79
C GLY A 47 -31.85 12.54 -2.19
N ALA A 48 -31.00 12.77 -1.19
CA ALA A 48 -30.21 11.74 -0.54
C ALA A 48 -31.01 10.69 0.26
N ASP A 49 -32.29 10.93 0.57
CA ASP A 49 -33.15 9.98 1.31
C ASP A 49 -33.84 8.97 0.38
N SER A 50 -33.83 9.22 -0.94
CA SER A 50 -34.56 8.44 -1.93
C SER A 50 -33.82 7.19 -2.43
N LYS A 51 -33.13 6.47 -1.56
CA LYS A 51 -32.32 5.28 -1.91
C LYS A 51 -33.07 4.29 -2.81
N MET A 52 -34.31 3.95 -2.45
CA MET A 52 -35.15 3.01 -3.22
C MET A 52 -35.43 3.49 -4.66
N LEU A 53 -35.61 4.80 -4.87
CA LEU A 53 -35.83 5.35 -6.20
C LEU A 53 -34.56 5.27 -7.06
N TYR A 54 -33.39 5.54 -6.47
CA TYR A 54 -32.11 5.38 -7.17
C TYR A 54 -31.82 3.92 -7.52
N GLU A 55 -32.10 2.97 -6.62
CA GLU A 55 -32.00 1.53 -6.89
C GLU A 55 -32.95 1.07 -8.00
N LEU A 56 -34.18 1.59 -8.01
CA LEU A 56 -35.16 1.30 -9.08
C LEU A 56 -34.71 1.86 -10.43
N LEU A 57 -34.26 3.12 -10.47
CA LEU A 57 -33.73 3.76 -11.68
C LEU A 57 -32.51 3.01 -12.22
N PHE A 58 -31.59 2.60 -11.33
CA PHE A 58 -30.45 1.77 -11.69
C PHE A 58 -30.90 0.45 -12.33
N ALA A 59 -31.77 -0.30 -11.66
CA ALA A 59 -32.25 -1.59 -12.16
C ALA A 59 -32.95 -1.45 -13.53
N PHE A 60 -33.74 -0.39 -13.69
CA PHE A 60 -34.40 -0.04 -14.94
C PHE A 60 -33.39 0.23 -16.08
N TYR A 61 -32.37 1.06 -15.83
CA TYR A 61 -31.35 1.39 -16.83
C TYR A 61 -30.43 0.20 -17.16
N PHE A 62 -30.06 -0.57 -16.14
CA PHE A 62 -29.23 -1.76 -16.28
C PHE A 62 -29.92 -2.82 -17.14
N LYS A 63 -31.21 -3.09 -16.91
CA LYS A 63 -31.99 -4.07 -17.70
C LYS A 63 -32.12 -3.68 -19.18
N ARG A 64 -32.09 -2.38 -19.50
CA ARG A 64 -32.15 -1.86 -20.88
C ARG A 64 -30.77 -1.69 -21.53
N SER A 65 -29.72 -2.28 -20.95
CA SER A 65 -28.33 -2.17 -21.41
C SER A 65 -27.82 -0.73 -21.50
N ARG A 66 -28.44 0.23 -20.80
CA ARG A 66 -27.99 1.63 -20.71
C ARG A 66 -27.06 1.77 -19.50
N LEU A 67 -25.94 1.05 -19.52
CA LEU A 67 -25.03 0.89 -18.38
C LEU A 67 -24.41 2.22 -17.92
N HIS A 68 -24.04 3.12 -18.86
CA HIS A 68 -23.53 4.46 -18.51
C HIS A 68 -24.55 5.24 -17.67
N ARG A 69 -25.81 5.31 -18.10
CA ARG A 69 -26.87 5.98 -17.32
C ARG A 69 -27.12 5.30 -15.99
N ALA A 70 -27.08 3.97 -15.95
CA ALA A 70 -27.23 3.22 -14.69
C ALA A 70 -26.13 3.62 -13.68
N ALA A 71 -24.87 3.68 -14.12
CA ALA A 71 -23.75 4.12 -13.30
C ALA A 71 -23.90 5.57 -12.84
N VAL A 72 -24.27 6.49 -13.74
CA VAL A 72 -24.44 7.92 -13.42
C VAL A 72 -25.52 8.13 -12.36
N VAL A 73 -26.63 7.40 -12.41
CA VAL A 73 -27.70 7.49 -11.41
C VAL A 73 -27.20 7.12 -10.01
N MET A 74 -26.42 6.04 -9.89
CA MET A 74 -25.84 5.65 -8.60
C MET A 74 -24.72 6.60 -8.15
N TYR A 75 -23.95 7.15 -9.09
CA TYR A 75 -22.96 8.17 -8.80
C TYR A 75 -23.59 9.47 -8.29
N GLU A 76 -24.71 9.91 -8.89
CA GLU A 76 -25.51 11.04 -8.43
C GLU A 76 -26.00 10.82 -6.99
N HIS A 77 -26.53 9.62 -6.69
CA HIS A 77 -26.93 9.26 -5.33
C HIS A 77 -25.76 9.35 -4.34
N ALA A 78 -24.61 8.80 -4.70
CA ALA A 78 -23.39 8.86 -3.88
C ALA A 78 -22.94 10.30 -3.59
N ASN A 79 -23.08 11.19 -4.57
CA ASN A 79 -22.74 12.61 -4.41
C ASN A 79 -23.76 13.36 -3.55
N LEU A 80 -25.05 13.04 -3.63
CA LEU A 80 -26.06 13.64 -2.76
C LEU A 80 -25.83 13.25 -1.28
N LEU A 81 -25.36 12.02 -1.03
CA LEU A 81 -24.98 11.57 0.33
C LEU A 81 -23.84 12.38 0.95
N LEU A 82 -23.07 13.18 0.20
CA LEU A 82 -22.07 14.10 0.75
C LEU A 82 -22.68 15.25 1.55
N GLN A 83 -23.92 15.63 1.24
CA GLN A 83 -24.60 16.75 1.90
C GLN A 83 -25.11 16.36 3.31
N LYS A 84 -25.17 15.06 3.60
CA LYS A 84 -25.55 14.52 4.90
C LYS A 84 -24.36 14.41 5.84
N LEU A 85 -24.65 14.39 7.14
CA LEU A 85 -23.69 14.02 8.16
C LEU A 85 -23.04 12.67 7.78
N GLN A 86 -21.71 12.62 7.78
CA GLN A 86 -20.96 11.43 7.38
C GLN A 86 -20.87 10.44 8.54
N ASP A 87 -22.04 9.97 8.98
CA ASP A 87 -22.18 8.90 9.97
C ASP A 87 -21.98 7.52 9.31
N ARG A 88 -22.00 6.47 10.14
CA ARG A 88 -21.75 5.10 9.69
C ARG A 88 -22.72 4.66 8.60
N GLU A 89 -24.00 4.96 8.75
CA GLU A 89 -25.01 4.52 7.79
C GLU A 89 -24.90 5.30 6.47
N THR A 90 -24.70 6.63 6.51
CA THR A 90 -24.48 7.43 5.29
C THR A 90 -23.22 6.99 4.55
N LEU A 91 -22.11 6.74 5.24
CA LEU A 91 -20.87 6.26 4.62
C LEU A 91 -21.03 4.86 4.02
N LYS A 92 -21.73 3.95 4.69
CA LYS A 92 -22.03 2.62 4.18
C LYS A 92 -22.88 2.67 2.91
N GLN A 93 -23.94 3.48 2.91
CA GLN A 93 -24.79 3.70 1.73
C GLN A 93 -23.99 4.31 0.58
N ARG A 94 -23.11 5.26 0.89
CA ARG A 94 -22.24 5.89 -0.11
C ARG A 94 -21.25 4.90 -0.72
N CYS A 95 -20.59 4.07 0.10
CA CYS A 95 -19.67 3.04 -0.38
C CYS A 95 -20.39 2.02 -1.27
N TYR A 96 -21.62 1.64 -0.91
CA TYR A 96 -22.45 0.77 -1.74
C TYR A 96 -22.75 1.40 -3.11
N ALA A 97 -23.27 2.63 -3.13
CA ALA A 97 -23.59 3.33 -4.39
C ALA A 97 -22.35 3.52 -5.28
N LEU A 98 -21.19 3.84 -4.69
CA LEU A 98 -19.93 3.96 -5.42
C LEU A 98 -19.40 2.61 -5.92
N SER A 99 -19.55 1.54 -5.15
CA SER A 99 -19.14 0.19 -5.58
C SER A 99 -19.97 -0.29 -6.77
N VAL A 100 -21.29 -0.07 -6.74
CA VAL A 100 -22.18 -0.34 -7.88
C VAL A 100 -21.77 0.52 -9.09
N THR A 101 -21.46 1.79 -8.88
CA THR A 101 -20.98 2.69 -9.95
C THR A 101 -19.70 2.16 -10.60
N VAL A 102 -18.66 1.86 -9.82
CA VAL A 102 -17.38 1.39 -10.33
C VAL A 102 -17.54 0.05 -11.05
N GLU A 103 -18.29 -0.89 -10.49
CA GLU A 103 -18.49 -2.20 -11.11
C GLU A 103 -19.28 -2.12 -12.41
N THR A 104 -20.32 -1.27 -12.47
CA THR A 104 -21.06 -1.05 -13.71
C THR A 104 -20.26 -0.32 -14.79
N LEU A 105 -19.37 0.60 -14.40
CA LEU A 105 -18.47 1.27 -15.34
C LEU A 105 -17.38 0.33 -15.87
N ARG A 106 -16.94 -0.68 -15.10
CA ARG A 106 -15.96 -1.68 -15.57
C ARG A 106 -16.50 -2.59 -16.68
N VAL A 107 -17.81 -2.81 -16.70
CA VAL A 107 -18.48 -3.63 -17.73
C VAL A 107 -18.60 -2.86 -19.06
N LEU A 108 -18.45 -1.53 -19.05
CA LEU A 108 -18.46 -0.71 -20.27
C LEU A 108 -17.14 -0.82 -21.04
N ASP A 109 -17.21 -0.60 -22.35
CA ASP A 109 -16.03 -0.47 -23.22
C ASP A 109 -15.09 0.66 -22.74
N GLU A 110 -13.78 0.45 -22.88
CA GLU A 110 -12.72 1.36 -22.39
C GLU A 110 -12.91 2.82 -22.85
N SER A 111 -13.46 3.04 -24.04
CA SER A 111 -13.73 4.38 -24.60
C SER A 111 -14.70 5.22 -23.76
N SER A 112 -15.55 4.57 -22.96
CA SER A 112 -16.59 5.21 -22.14
C SER A 112 -16.22 5.31 -20.65
N GLN A 113 -15.02 4.88 -20.25
CA GLN A 113 -14.61 4.76 -18.84
C GLN A 113 -14.03 6.06 -18.22
N TYR A 114 -14.21 7.22 -18.83
CA TYR A 114 -13.62 8.48 -18.33
C TYR A 114 -14.03 8.85 -16.90
N ILE A 115 -15.22 8.44 -16.44
CA ILE A 115 -15.71 8.65 -15.07
C ILE A 115 -15.15 7.59 -14.08
N LEU A 116 -14.56 6.50 -14.58
CA LEU A 116 -14.14 5.36 -13.75
C LEU A 116 -12.99 5.72 -12.79
N ALA A 117 -11.97 6.45 -13.27
CA ALA A 117 -10.82 6.81 -12.44
C ALA A 117 -11.19 7.66 -11.20
N PRO A 118 -11.90 8.79 -11.32
CA PRO A 118 -12.30 9.57 -10.14
C PRO A 118 -13.27 8.80 -9.25
N SER A 119 -14.22 8.05 -9.81
CA SER A 119 -15.17 7.27 -9.00
C SER A 119 -14.48 6.18 -8.18
N PHE A 120 -13.43 5.55 -8.72
CA PHE A 120 -12.62 4.58 -7.98
C PHE A 120 -11.87 5.24 -6.81
N GLN A 121 -11.20 6.37 -7.02
CA GLN A 121 -10.52 7.08 -5.93
C GLN A 121 -11.50 7.51 -4.83
N ILE A 122 -12.68 8.03 -5.19
CA ILE A 122 -13.72 8.44 -4.24
C ILE A 122 -14.25 7.24 -3.45
N LEU A 123 -14.37 6.07 -4.08
CA LEU A 123 -14.73 4.81 -3.42
C LEU A 123 -13.68 4.42 -2.38
N ILE A 124 -12.40 4.42 -2.74
CA ILE A 124 -11.31 4.08 -1.82
C ILE A 124 -11.29 5.03 -0.62
N LEU A 125 -11.45 6.33 -0.83
CA LEU A 125 -11.54 7.31 0.25
C LEU A 125 -12.76 7.08 1.15
N SER A 126 -13.93 6.84 0.56
CA SER A 126 -15.17 6.61 1.33
C SER A 126 -15.08 5.33 2.16
N ASN A 127 -14.50 4.26 1.59
CA ASN A 127 -14.31 2.99 2.28
C ASN A 127 -13.29 3.12 3.42
N ALA A 128 -12.17 3.79 3.18
CA ALA A 128 -11.18 4.09 4.22
C ALA A 128 -11.81 4.84 5.41
N ARG A 129 -12.67 5.82 5.14
CA ARG A 129 -13.38 6.58 6.18
C ARG A 129 -14.39 5.72 6.94
N LEU A 130 -15.11 4.83 6.27
CA LEU A 130 -16.03 3.89 6.93
C LEU A 130 -15.28 2.94 7.87
N GLU A 131 -14.16 2.38 7.41
CA GLU A 131 -13.32 1.45 8.19
C GLU A 131 -12.69 2.14 9.41
N LEU A 132 -12.25 3.39 9.27
CA LEU A 132 -11.80 4.20 10.41
C LEU A 132 -12.89 4.41 11.44
N LEU A 133 -14.13 4.65 11.00
CA LEU A 133 -15.26 4.82 11.90
C LEU A 133 -15.59 3.50 12.62
N ASP A 134 -15.63 2.38 11.90
CA ASP A 134 -15.86 1.05 12.48
C ASP A 134 -14.76 0.67 13.50
N ALA A 135 -13.49 0.99 13.21
CA ALA A 135 -12.39 0.81 14.16
C ALA A 135 -12.53 1.71 15.40
N SER A 136 -12.96 2.97 15.23
CA SER A 136 -13.14 3.89 16.36
C SER A 136 -14.28 3.48 17.30
N VAL A 137 -15.34 2.86 16.76
CA VAL A 137 -16.45 2.30 17.54
C VAL A 137 -15.97 1.13 18.40
N PHE A 138 -15.06 0.30 17.86
CA PHE A 138 -14.48 -0.82 18.61
C PHE A 138 -13.66 -0.35 19.82
N ASP A 139 -12.95 0.78 19.69
CA ASP A 139 -12.14 1.36 20.76
C ASP A 139 -12.97 2.03 21.88
N GLY A 140 -14.31 2.06 21.77
CA GLY A 140 -15.19 2.71 22.74
C GLY A 140 -15.20 4.24 22.67
N ASN A 141 -14.54 4.83 21.67
CA ASN A 141 -14.67 6.26 21.40
C ASN A 141 -16.09 6.55 20.88
N CYS A 142 -16.73 7.60 21.39
CA CYS A 142 -18.01 8.03 20.86
C CYS A 142 -17.87 8.27 19.35
N ALA A 143 -18.69 7.57 18.56
CA ALA A 143 -18.78 7.65 17.10
C ALA A 143 -19.15 9.05 16.54
N SER A 144 -19.06 10.10 17.36
CA SER A 144 -19.50 11.45 17.05
C SER A 144 -18.52 12.24 16.20
N ASN A 145 -17.25 11.87 16.18
CA ASN A 145 -16.26 12.60 15.38
C ASN A 145 -16.23 11.99 13.97
N PRO A 146 -16.68 12.72 12.93
CA PRO A 146 -16.60 12.22 11.58
C PRO A 146 -15.13 11.95 11.21
N PRO A 147 -14.85 10.85 10.48
CA PRO A 147 -13.49 10.54 10.05
C PRO A 147 -12.94 11.69 9.18
N PRO A 148 -11.62 11.93 9.23
CA PRO A 148 -10.99 13.02 8.49
C PRO A 148 -11.32 13.02 7.00
N THR A 149 -11.23 14.19 6.40
CA THR A 149 -11.47 14.38 4.96
C THR A 149 -10.17 14.50 4.17
N LEU A 150 -9.10 15.02 4.79
CA LEU A 150 -7.80 15.17 4.14
C LEU A 150 -7.12 13.82 3.94
N LEU A 151 -6.58 13.59 2.74
CA LEU A 151 -5.95 12.32 2.37
C LEU A 151 -4.79 11.95 3.29
N THR A 152 -3.99 12.93 3.70
CA THR A 152 -2.85 12.74 4.61
C THR A 152 -3.27 12.25 5.98
N ASP A 153 -4.37 12.78 6.51
CA ASP A 153 -4.84 12.48 7.87
C ASP A 153 -5.55 11.13 7.89
N VAL A 154 -6.35 10.85 6.86
CA VAL A 154 -6.93 9.51 6.64
C VAL A 154 -5.81 8.47 6.57
N TYR A 155 -4.76 8.71 5.78
CA TYR A 155 -3.63 7.79 5.66
C TYR A 155 -2.93 7.55 7.00
N LYS A 156 -2.62 8.61 7.76
CA LYS A 156 -2.00 8.48 9.10
C LYS A 156 -2.87 7.69 10.06
N GLN A 157 -4.16 8.01 10.14
CA GLN A 157 -5.08 7.29 11.03
C GLN A 157 -5.26 5.82 10.64
N LEU A 158 -5.27 5.49 9.34
CA LEU A 158 -5.32 4.09 8.89
C LEU A 158 -4.11 3.31 9.40
N VAL A 159 -2.92 3.92 9.37
CA VAL A 159 -1.70 3.32 9.89
C VAL A 159 -1.72 3.20 11.42
N GLU A 160 -2.15 4.26 12.12
CA GLU A 160 -2.28 4.26 13.59
C GLU A 160 -3.26 3.19 14.09
N LYS A 161 -4.36 2.98 13.37
CA LYS A 161 -5.36 1.93 13.65
C LYS A 161 -4.94 0.54 13.12
N LYS A 162 -3.70 0.38 12.64
CA LYS A 162 -3.13 -0.88 12.14
C LYS A 162 -3.94 -1.50 10.98
N LEU A 163 -4.65 -0.68 10.20
CA LEU A 163 -5.44 -1.09 9.03
C LEU A 163 -4.56 -1.14 7.75
N TYR A 164 -3.47 -1.90 7.80
CA TYR A 164 -2.39 -1.81 6.81
C TYR A 164 -2.78 -2.14 5.38
N ASN A 165 -3.69 -3.09 5.18
CA ASN A 165 -4.15 -3.45 3.84
C ASN A 165 -4.88 -2.29 3.16
N ILE A 166 -5.76 -1.62 3.91
CA ILE A 166 -6.53 -0.47 3.43
C ILE A 166 -5.58 0.72 3.27
N ALA A 167 -4.66 0.93 4.22
CA ALA A 167 -3.64 1.96 4.11
C ALA A 167 -2.79 1.79 2.84
N TRP A 168 -2.44 0.56 2.47
CA TRP A 168 -1.65 0.28 1.27
C TRP A 168 -2.43 0.55 0.00
N THR A 169 -3.65 0.02 -0.13
CA THR A 169 -4.49 0.28 -1.31
C THR A 169 -4.75 1.77 -1.44
N PHE A 170 -4.95 2.47 -0.32
CA PHE A 170 -5.06 3.92 -0.26
C PHE A 170 -3.78 4.61 -0.76
N SER A 171 -2.59 4.24 -0.26
CA SER A 171 -1.33 4.85 -0.70
C SER A 171 -1.06 4.64 -2.18
N SER A 172 -1.30 3.44 -2.71
CA SER A 172 -1.09 3.16 -4.15
C SER A 172 -2.11 3.90 -5.02
N THR A 173 -3.35 4.12 -4.53
CA THR A 173 -4.41 4.83 -5.26
C THR A 173 -4.19 6.33 -5.32
N PHE A 174 -3.63 6.92 -4.27
CA PHE A 174 -3.39 8.37 -4.13
C PHE A 174 -1.92 8.76 -4.28
N ASP A 175 -1.06 7.84 -4.74
CA ASP A 175 0.39 8.01 -4.88
C ASP A 175 1.11 8.56 -3.64
N ILE A 176 0.63 8.19 -2.46
CA ILE A 176 1.27 8.54 -1.18
C ILE A 176 2.45 7.59 -0.93
N SER A 177 3.50 8.07 -0.28
CA SER A 177 4.67 7.25 0.05
C SER A 177 4.32 6.13 1.05
N PRO A 178 4.62 4.85 0.77
CA PRO A 178 4.27 3.72 1.64
C PRO A 178 5.18 3.57 2.87
N TYR A 179 6.16 4.45 3.04
CA TYR A 179 7.20 4.34 4.07
C TYR A 179 6.63 4.29 5.48
N LEU A 180 5.55 5.04 5.74
CA LEU A 180 4.91 5.06 7.05
C LEU A 180 4.33 3.67 7.40
N ILE A 181 3.70 3.00 6.44
CA ILE A 181 3.17 1.63 6.61
C ILE A 181 4.30 0.65 6.90
N ILE A 182 5.39 0.70 6.12
CA ILE A 182 6.50 -0.25 6.30
C ILE A 182 7.16 -0.04 7.67
N LYS A 183 7.36 1.22 8.08
CA LYS A 183 7.88 1.56 9.40
C LYS A 183 6.99 1.03 10.52
N SER A 184 5.69 1.29 10.44
CA SER A 184 4.74 0.82 11.46
C SER A 184 4.64 -0.69 11.54
N ILE A 185 4.56 -1.40 10.39
CA ILE A 185 4.50 -2.86 10.38
C ILE A 185 5.78 -3.45 10.97
N THR A 186 6.95 -2.93 10.58
CA THR A 186 8.24 -3.41 11.11
C THR A 186 8.30 -3.26 12.62
N ALA A 187 7.92 -2.09 13.14
CA ALA A 187 7.92 -1.82 14.57
C ALA A 187 6.95 -2.75 15.32
N GLU A 188 5.73 -2.95 14.79
CA GLU A 188 4.76 -3.86 15.40
C GLU A 188 5.19 -5.33 15.33
N CYS A 189 5.89 -5.76 14.26
CA CYS A 189 6.49 -7.10 14.19
C CYS A 189 7.52 -7.31 15.30
N ILE A 190 8.41 -6.34 15.51
CA ILE A 190 9.43 -6.40 16.58
C ILE A 190 8.76 -6.45 17.96
N LYS A 191 7.78 -5.58 18.22
CA LYS A 191 7.04 -5.56 19.49
C LYS A 191 6.30 -6.87 19.76
N LEU A 192 5.66 -7.46 18.74
CA LEU A 192 4.99 -8.75 18.87
C LEU A 192 5.98 -9.86 19.23
N THR A 193 7.17 -9.89 18.61
CA THR A 193 8.20 -10.87 18.97
C THR A 193 8.79 -10.65 20.35
N ALA A 194 8.89 -9.39 20.79
CA ALA A 194 9.35 -9.03 22.12
C ALA A 194 8.27 -9.23 23.21
N ASN A 195 7.08 -9.74 22.86
CA ASN A 195 5.90 -9.84 23.72
C ASN A 195 5.46 -8.50 24.35
N GLN A 196 5.74 -7.39 23.67
CA GLN A 196 5.38 -6.03 24.10
C GLN A 196 4.01 -5.59 23.57
N SER A 197 3.45 -6.29 22.59
CA SER A 197 2.11 -6.03 22.06
C SER A 197 1.25 -7.29 22.07
N GLU A 198 0.00 -7.14 22.53
CA GLU A 198 -1.00 -8.22 22.54
C GLU A 198 -1.93 -8.14 21.31
N ASP A 199 -1.89 -7.02 20.57
CA ASP A 199 -2.74 -6.75 19.42
C ASP A 199 -2.39 -7.63 18.22
N THR A 200 -3.02 -8.79 18.14
CA THR A 200 -2.89 -9.73 17.00
C THR A 200 -4.00 -9.59 15.97
N GLN A 201 -4.97 -8.70 16.19
CA GLN A 201 -6.12 -8.53 15.30
C GLN A 201 -5.70 -8.14 13.87
N TRP A 202 -4.78 -7.18 13.74
CA TRP A 202 -4.28 -6.76 12.43
C TRP A 202 -3.59 -7.89 11.67
N VAL A 203 -2.88 -8.80 12.37
CA VAL A 203 -2.23 -9.98 11.77
C VAL A 203 -3.29 -10.88 11.16
N SER A 204 -4.41 -11.10 11.87
CA SER A 204 -5.52 -11.91 11.35
C SER A 204 -6.18 -11.29 10.11
N THR A 205 -6.36 -9.96 10.10
CA THR A 205 -6.93 -9.22 8.97
C THR A 205 -6.01 -9.23 7.75
N CYS A 206 -4.70 -9.01 7.94
CA CYS A 206 -3.70 -9.12 6.88
C CYS A 206 -3.56 -10.55 6.35
N ARG A 207 -3.60 -11.55 7.23
CA ARG A 207 -3.48 -12.98 6.86
C ARG A 207 -4.58 -13.43 5.91
N LYS A 208 -5.84 -13.03 6.16
CA LYS A 208 -7.00 -13.42 5.32
C LYS A 208 -6.79 -13.11 3.84
N ILE A 209 -6.01 -12.08 3.51
CA ILE A 209 -5.75 -11.67 2.13
C ILE A 209 -4.41 -12.21 1.61
N ILE A 210 -3.38 -12.28 2.45
CA ILE A 210 -2.01 -12.50 1.98
C ILE A 210 -1.61 -13.99 2.03
N ILE A 211 -2.10 -14.79 2.99
CA ILE A 211 -1.51 -16.12 3.28
C ILE A 211 -2.60 -17.19 3.48
N LYS A 212 -2.76 -18.09 2.51
CA LYS A 212 -3.74 -19.19 2.57
C LYS A 212 -3.34 -20.33 3.52
N HIS A 213 -2.04 -20.59 3.74
CA HIS A 213 -1.57 -21.73 4.53
C HIS A 213 -0.20 -21.47 5.15
N LEU A 214 -0.10 -21.23 6.46
CA LEU A 214 1.18 -21.29 7.23
C LEU A 214 0.94 -21.16 8.75
N SER A 215 1.89 -21.68 9.54
CA SER A 215 1.92 -21.73 11.00
C SER A 215 1.87 -20.35 11.68
N ASP A 216 1.19 -20.26 12.82
CA ASP A 216 0.84 -18.99 13.48
C ASP A 216 2.06 -18.21 14.03
N LYS A 217 3.13 -18.90 14.43
CA LYS A 217 4.21 -18.25 15.21
C LYS A 217 4.98 -17.16 14.46
N ASN A 218 5.07 -17.22 13.13
CA ASN A 218 5.88 -16.29 12.32
C ASN A 218 5.06 -15.53 11.25
N ALA A 219 3.72 -15.52 11.37
CA ALA A 219 2.86 -14.91 10.36
C ALA A 219 3.13 -13.40 10.15
N HIS A 220 3.46 -12.67 11.22
CA HIS A 220 3.73 -11.23 11.16
C HIS A 220 4.97 -10.90 10.31
N TRP A 221 6.05 -11.69 10.40
CA TRP A 221 7.23 -11.50 9.56
C TRP A 221 6.96 -11.76 8.07
N LEU A 222 6.12 -12.74 7.75
CA LEU A 222 5.70 -13.00 6.38
C LEU A 222 4.86 -11.85 5.83
N ILE A 223 4.01 -11.25 6.66
CA ILE A 223 3.24 -10.06 6.28
C ILE A 223 4.20 -8.89 5.97
N LEU A 224 5.16 -8.60 6.86
CA LEU A 224 6.16 -7.55 6.59
C LEU A 224 6.87 -7.78 5.26
N ARG A 225 7.37 -9.00 5.04
CA ARG A 225 8.04 -9.37 3.79
C ARG A 225 7.14 -9.14 2.58
N SER A 226 5.87 -9.56 2.65
CA SER A 226 4.93 -9.39 1.54
C SER A 226 4.66 -7.92 1.21
N PHE A 227 4.61 -7.02 2.21
CA PHE A 227 4.45 -5.58 1.98
C PHE A 227 5.70 -4.95 1.36
N VAL A 228 6.89 -5.35 1.81
CA VAL A 228 8.15 -4.88 1.22
C VAL A 228 8.28 -5.35 -0.23
N GLU A 229 8.03 -6.64 -0.51
CA GLU A 229 8.05 -7.19 -1.88
C GLU A 229 7.00 -6.50 -2.77
N LYS A 230 5.79 -6.29 -2.26
CA LYS A 230 4.75 -5.55 -2.98
C LYS A 230 5.18 -4.12 -3.30
N GLY A 231 5.81 -3.42 -2.36
CA GLY A 231 6.38 -2.09 -2.57
C GLY A 231 7.45 -2.07 -3.64
N LEU A 232 8.38 -3.02 -3.60
CA LEU A 232 9.43 -3.15 -4.62
C LEU A 232 8.88 -3.48 -6.00
N ASN A 233 7.77 -4.21 -6.09
CA ASN A 233 7.13 -4.52 -7.36
C ASN A 233 6.38 -3.30 -7.93
N GLU A 234 5.71 -2.51 -7.09
CA GLU A 234 5.02 -1.29 -7.50
C GLU A 234 6.00 -0.15 -7.85
N ARG A 235 7.13 -0.05 -7.12
CA ARG A 235 8.12 1.03 -7.23
C ARG A 235 9.54 0.47 -7.25
N THR A 236 9.92 -0.14 -8.37
CA THR A 236 11.19 -0.90 -8.52
C THR A 236 12.47 -0.11 -8.23
N TYR A 237 12.45 1.20 -8.43
CA TYR A 237 13.62 2.08 -8.22
C TYR A 237 13.62 2.81 -6.87
N ASP A 238 12.61 2.60 -6.02
CA ASP A 238 12.47 3.32 -4.75
C ASP A 238 13.28 2.67 -3.62
N VAL A 239 14.45 3.24 -3.36
CA VAL A 239 15.39 2.82 -2.30
C VAL A 239 14.77 2.95 -0.92
N ASN A 240 13.89 3.93 -0.74
CA ASN A 240 13.34 4.26 0.56
C ASN A 240 12.41 3.16 1.10
N ILE A 241 11.95 2.25 0.24
CA ILE A 241 11.14 1.08 0.66
C ILE A 241 11.98 0.17 1.55
N LEU A 242 13.15 -0.27 1.08
CA LEU A 242 14.07 -1.08 1.88
C LEU A 242 14.57 -0.31 3.09
N ARG A 243 14.89 0.97 2.88
CA ARG A 243 15.41 1.85 3.94
C ARG A 243 14.42 2.00 5.08
N SER A 244 13.14 2.17 4.76
CA SER A 244 12.07 2.33 5.75
C SER A 244 11.93 1.11 6.68
N ALA A 245 12.17 -0.11 6.18
CA ALA A 245 12.21 -1.30 7.02
C ALA A 245 13.51 -1.38 7.84
N ALA A 246 14.66 -1.20 7.19
CA ALA A 246 15.98 -1.32 7.82
C ALA A 246 16.21 -0.27 8.91
N GLU A 247 15.76 0.97 8.72
CA GLU A 247 15.80 2.03 9.73
C GLU A 247 15.13 1.57 11.03
N VAL A 248 13.98 0.91 10.94
CA VAL A 248 13.25 0.46 12.14
C VAL A 248 13.98 -0.68 12.84
N PHE A 249 14.55 -1.65 12.11
CA PHE A 249 15.38 -2.68 12.74
C PHE A 249 16.55 -2.06 13.51
N LEU A 250 17.23 -1.09 12.90
CA LEU A 250 18.37 -0.42 13.51
C LEU A 250 17.96 0.47 14.69
N GLN A 251 16.81 1.15 14.62
CA GLN A 251 16.29 1.95 15.74
C GLN A 251 15.96 1.11 16.98
N TYR A 252 15.58 -0.14 16.80
CA TYR A 252 15.24 -1.08 17.88
C TYR A 252 16.42 -1.98 18.27
N ASP A 253 17.62 -1.76 17.71
CA ASP A 253 18.78 -2.65 17.85
C ASP A 253 18.46 -4.13 17.57
N TRP A 254 17.51 -4.35 16.65
CA TRP A 254 17.03 -5.69 16.32
C TRP A 254 17.80 -6.25 15.12
N PRO A 255 18.13 -7.57 15.12
CA PRO A 255 18.84 -8.18 14.00
C PRO A 255 18.05 -8.06 12.70
N ILE A 256 18.72 -7.58 11.65
CA ILE A 256 18.12 -7.42 10.32
C ILE A 256 17.86 -8.81 9.72
N PRO A 257 16.64 -9.09 9.22
CA PRO A 257 16.33 -10.38 8.62
C PRO A 257 17.21 -10.72 7.42
N ILE A 258 17.62 -11.99 7.32
CA ILE A 258 18.51 -12.49 6.24
C ILE A 258 17.94 -12.17 4.86
N TRP A 259 16.63 -12.35 4.65
CA TRP A 259 16.00 -12.06 3.36
C TRP A 259 16.14 -10.58 2.97
N LEU A 260 16.11 -9.66 3.94
CA LEU A 260 16.26 -8.23 3.69
C LEU A 260 17.71 -7.90 3.35
N LEU A 261 18.66 -8.52 4.06
CA LEU A 261 20.09 -8.45 3.73
C LEU A 261 20.37 -8.92 2.31
N THR A 262 19.80 -10.07 1.91
CA THR A 262 19.97 -10.59 0.53
C THR A 262 19.49 -9.60 -0.52
N ILE A 263 18.33 -8.95 -0.31
CA ILE A 263 17.82 -7.95 -1.26
C ILE A 263 18.75 -6.73 -1.34
N TYR A 264 19.29 -6.25 -0.21
CA TYR A 264 20.28 -5.17 -0.21
C TYR A 264 21.58 -5.57 -0.90
N GLU A 265 22.06 -6.79 -0.65
CA GLU A 265 23.26 -7.32 -1.29
C GLU A 265 23.14 -7.38 -2.82
N GLU A 266 21.96 -7.73 -3.34
CA GLU A 266 21.73 -7.80 -4.77
C GLU A 266 21.52 -6.44 -5.42
N LYS A 267 20.76 -5.55 -4.78
CA LYS A 267 20.27 -4.33 -5.42
C LYS A 267 21.06 -3.08 -5.06
N ARG A 268 21.43 -2.89 -3.79
CA ARG A 268 21.87 -1.58 -3.25
C ARG A 268 22.75 -1.71 -2.00
N ILE A 269 23.95 -2.27 -2.15
CA ILE A 269 24.89 -2.40 -1.01
C ILE A 269 25.34 -1.03 -0.49
N ASP A 270 25.52 -0.04 -1.35
CA ASP A 270 26.06 1.28 -0.97
C ASP A 270 25.15 2.04 0.01
N ASP A 271 23.84 2.08 -0.29
CA ASP A 271 22.85 2.73 0.60
C ASP A 271 22.78 2.00 1.95
N PHE A 272 22.85 0.69 1.93
CA PHE A 272 22.84 -0.11 3.15
C PHE A 272 24.08 0.13 4.01
N LEU A 273 25.26 0.24 3.40
CA LEU A 273 26.51 0.56 4.10
C LEU A 273 26.41 1.93 4.79
N HIS A 274 25.92 2.95 4.07
CA HIS A 274 25.68 4.27 4.65
C HIS A 274 24.68 4.22 5.81
N LEU A 275 23.63 3.42 5.68
CA LEU A 275 22.63 3.25 6.72
C LEU A 275 23.25 2.64 7.99
N LEU A 276 24.02 1.56 7.87
CA LEU A 276 24.68 0.93 9.01
C LEU A 276 25.65 1.87 9.73
N ILE A 277 26.43 2.66 8.97
CA ILE A 277 27.33 3.67 9.52
C ILE A 277 26.54 4.73 10.28
N SER A 278 25.43 5.21 9.72
CA SER A 278 24.61 6.26 10.35
C SER A 278 23.96 5.83 11.66
N TYR A 279 23.68 4.53 11.82
CA TYR A 279 23.14 3.94 13.05
C TYR A 279 24.23 3.38 13.98
N GLY A 280 25.52 3.54 13.65
CA GLY A 280 26.62 3.09 14.49
C GLY A 280 26.84 1.57 14.52
N ASN A 281 26.25 0.81 13.59
CA ASN A 281 26.49 -0.63 13.48
C ASN A 281 27.78 -0.90 12.69
N PHE A 282 28.92 -0.56 13.31
CA PHE A 282 30.23 -0.62 12.66
C PHE A 282 30.68 -2.05 12.37
N GLU A 283 30.35 -3.02 13.22
CA GLU A 283 30.73 -4.41 13.03
C GLU A 283 30.18 -4.97 11.71
N MET A 284 28.87 -4.80 11.50
CA MET A 284 28.23 -5.27 10.27
C MET A 284 28.69 -4.45 9.06
N ALA A 285 28.89 -3.14 9.21
CA ALA A 285 29.42 -2.28 8.15
C ALA A 285 30.82 -2.74 7.68
N ILE A 286 31.71 -3.12 8.61
CA ILE A 286 33.05 -3.65 8.28
C ILE A 286 32.95 -4.98 7.54
N ILE A 287 32.14 -5.92 8.05
CA ILE A 287 31.97 -7.23 7.43
C ILE A 287 31.45 -7.10 5.99
N LEU A 288 30.45 -6.25 5.76
CA LEU A 288 29.92 -5.99 4.42
C LEU A 288 30.93 -5.28 3.53
N SER A 289 31.68 -4.31 4.05
CA SER A 289 32.73 -3.63 3.29
C SER A 289 33.81 -4.62 2.84
N ILE A 290 34.23 -5.55 3.71
CA ILE A 290 35.19 -6.60 3.34
C ILE A 290 34.62 -7.48 2.22
N LYS A 291 33.36 -7.90 2.33
CA LYS A 291 32.70 -8.73 1.32
C LYS A 291 32.60 -8.00 -0.02
N LEU A 292 32.21 -6.73 -0.01
CA LEU A 292 32.12 -5.88 -1.20
C LEU A 292 33.49 -5.69 -1.84
N VAL A 293 34.52 -5.32 -1.07
CA VAL A 293 35.89 -5.11 -1.59
C VAL A 293 36.41 -6.39 -2.22
N LYS A 294 36.22 -7.56 -1.58
CA LYS A 294 36.64 -8.85 -2.15
C LYS A 294 35.91 -9.20 -3.43
N ALA A 295 34.59 -9.01 -3.47
CA ALA A 295 33.79 -9.24 -4.68
C ALA A 295 34.24 -8.33 -5.82
N MET A 296 34.44 -7.04 -5.56
CA MET A 296 34.93 -6.08 -6.55
C MET A 296 36.35 -6.39 -7.00
N THR A 297 37.24 -6.80 -6.10
CA THR A 297 38.61 -7.23 -6.45
C THR A 297 38.58 -8.41 -7.42
N SER A 298 37.68 -9.37 -7.21
CA SER A 298 37.51 -10.52 -8.10
C SER A 298 36.91 -10.16 -9.46
N ALA A 299 36.13 -9.07 -9.53
CA ALA A 299 35.53 -8.57 -10.77
C ALA A 299 36.52 -7.78 -11.65
N ILE A 300 37.71 -7.43 -11.14
CA ILE A 300 38.77 -6.80 -11.94
C ILE A 300 39.42 -7.87 -12.83
N THR A 301 38.94 -7.93 -14.06
CA THR A 301 39.43 -8.83 -15.11
C THR A 301 40.24 -8.10 -16.18
N SER A 302 40.08 -6.78 -16.31
CA SER A 302 40.75 -5.96 -17.34
C SER A 302 40.97 -4.52 -16.86
N ALA A 303 41.78 -3.75 -17.59
CA ALA A 303 41.99 -2.32 -17.35
C ALA A 303 40.70 -1.49 -17.47
N HIS A 304 39.72 -1.99 -18.23
CA HIS A 304 38.44 -1.32 -18.47
C HIS A 304 37.33 -1.82 -17.53
N SER A 305 37.66 -2.65 -16.54
CA SER A 305 36.68 -3.12 -15.54
C SER A 305 36.12 -1.94 -14.74
N GLN A 306 34.84 -1.64 -14.94
CA GLN A 306 34.13 -0.61 -14.18
C GLN A 306 33.82 -1.13 -12.78
N THR A 307 34.71 -0.85 -11.83
CA THR A 307 34.51 -1.17 -10.41
C THR A 307 34.34 0.14 -9.63
N MET A 308 33.17 0.32 -9.03
CA MET A 308 32.83 1.48 -8.21
C MET A 308 32.86 1.08 -6.74
N LEU A 309 33.91 1.47 -6.02
CA LEU A 309 33.99 1.27 -4.59
C LEU A 309 33.34 2.49 -3.88
N PRO A 310 32.49 2.31 -2.87
CA PRO A 310 32.00 3.41 -2.02
C PRO A 310 33.10 3.90 -1.08
N TYR A 311 34.15 4.51 -1.64
CA TYR A 311 35.36 4.91 -0.92
C TYR A 311 35.05 5.83 0.27
N ASN A 312 34.21 6.85 0.06
CA ASN A 312 33.85 7.79 1.12
C ASN A 312 33.15 7.10 2.29
N ALA A 313 32.30 6.10 2.03
CA ALA A 313 31.64 5.35 3.09
C ALA A 313 32.65 4.53 3.90
N ILE A 314 33.62 3.92 3.23
CA ILE A 314 34.67 3.13 3.86
C ILE A 314 35.64 4.03 4.64
N GLU A 315 35.98 5.21 4.11
CA GLU A 315 36.79 6.20 4.80
C GLU A 315 36.10 6.71 6.06
N TRP A 316 34.81 7.05 5.97
CA TRP A 316 34.01 7.40 7.15
C TRP A 316 33.91 6.27 8.16
N LEU A 317 33.87 5.01 7.70
CA LEU A 317 33.90 3.85 8.59
C LEU A 317 35.21 3.79 9.38
N PHE A 318 36.37 4.01 8.75
CA PHE A 318 37.66 4.10 9.46
C PHE A 318 37.67 5.27 10.45
N GLU A 319 37.25 6.46 10.04
CA GLU A 319 37.27 7.65 10.89
C GLU A 319 36.37 7.50 12.13
N LEU A 320 35.15 6.98 11.95
CA LEU A 320 34.19 6.81 13.05
C LEU A 320 34.55 5.67 13.99
N THR A 321 35.17 4.60 13.47
CA THR A 321 35.62 3.48 14.32
C THR A 321 36.84 3.87 15.16
N GLU A 322 37.78 4.64 14.61
CA GLU A 322 38.91 5.20 15.34
C GLU A 322 38.44 6.13 16.46
N LYS A 323 37.47 7.01 16.19
CA LYS A 323 36.88 7.91 17.19
C LYS A 323 36.19 7.17 18.34
N ASN A 324 35.58 6.02 18.08
CA ASN A 324 34.90 5.24 19.11
C ASN A 324 35.86 4.42 19.99
N GLY A 325 37.12 4.20 19.57
CA GLY A 325 38.13 3.52 20.37
C GLY A 325 37.83 2.04 20.68
N ASN A 326 36.94 1.40 19.90
CA ASN A 326 36.53 0.02 20.12
C ASN A 326 37.58 -0.99 19.63
N SER A 327 38.47 -1.41 20.54
CA SER A 327 39.57 -2.35 20.23
C SER A 327 39.11 -3.70 19.64
N ALA A 328 37.85 -4.09 19.88
CA ALA A 328 37.28 -5.32 19.32
C ALA A 328 37.17 -5.30 17.77
N LEU A 329 37.07 -4.11 17.17
CA LEU A 329 36.93 -3.95 15.72
C LEU A 329 38.27 -3.82 14.99
N ASP A 330 39.38 -3.62 15.72
CA ASP A 330 40.70 -3.37 15.15
C ASP A 330 41.17 -4.50 14.23
N GLU A 331 40.92 -5.75 14.60
CA GLU A 331 41.28 -6.91 13.77
C GLU A 331 40.46 -6.93 12.47
N SER A 332 39.16 -6.67 12.55
CA SER A 332 38.28 -6.59 11.38
C SER A 332 38.66 -5.42 10.47
N LEU A 333 39.04 -4.27 11.03
CA LEU A 333 39.53 -3.10 10.29
C LEU A 333 40.86 -3.38 9.59
N LYS A 334 41.79 -4.08 10.24
CA LYS A 334 43.05 -4.52 9.60
C LYS A 334 42.76 -5.44 8.41
N VAL A 335 41.78 -6.34 8.52
CA VAL A 335 41.36 -7.21 7.41
C VAL A 335 40.77 -6.38 6.26
N LEU A 336 39.91 -5.41 6.57
CA LEU A 336 39.37 -4.49 5.58
C LEU A 336 40.48 -3.71 4.86
N PHE A 337 41.40 -3.12 5.61
CA PHE A 337 42.54 -2.39 5.06
C PHE A 337 43.41 -3.27 4.14
N LYS A 338 43.72 -4.51 4.56
CA LYS A 338 44.43 -5.48 3.71
C LYS A 338 43.65 -5.80 2.43
N SER A 339 42.33 -5.92 2.52
CA SER A 339 41.50 -6.17 1.33
C SER A 339 41.50 -4.98 0.35
N LEU A 340 41.50 -3.74 0.85
CA LEU A 340 41.63 -2.53 0.04
C LEU A 340 42.99 -2.45 -0.64
N GLN A 341 44.07 -2.76 0.08
CA GLN A 341 45.40 -2.83 -0.53
C GLN A 341 45.46 -3.88 -1.65
N ALA A 342 44.84 -5.04 -1.46
CA ALA A 342 44.76 -6.07 -2.50
C ALA A 342 43.98 -5.58 -3.73
N TYR A 343 42.87 -4.85 -3.51
CA TYR A 343 42.09 -4.21 -4.57
C TYR A 343 42.92 -3.22 -5.40
N PHE A 344 43.58 -2.24 -4.75
CA PHE A 344 44.39 -1.24 -5.44
C PHE A 344 45.58 -1.86 -6.18
N ARG A 345 46.28 -2.82 -5.58
CA ARG A 345 47.35 -3.57 -6.26
C ARG A 345 46.83 -4.27 -7.51
N ARG A 346 45.64 -4.87 -7.45
CA ARG A 346 45.02 -5.54 -8.60
C ARG A 346 44.69 -4.54 -9.71
N LEU A 347 44.16 -3.36 -9.38
CA LEU A 347 43.94 -2.29 -10.36
C LEU A 347 45.26 -1.85 -11.03
N GLU A 348 46.31 -1.64 -10.25
CA GLU A 348 47.63 -1.25 -10.76
C GLU A 348 48.23 -2.28 -11.74
N THR A 349 47.97 -3.59 -11.52
CA THR A 349 48.47 -4.63 -12.44
C THR A 349 47.89 -4.56 -13.85
N PHE A 350 46.74 -3.92 -14.04
CA PHE A 350 46.13 -3.72 -15.35
C PHE A 350 46.31 -2.30 -15.92
N ALA A 351 46.82 -1.36 -15.12
CA ALA A 351 47.08 0.02 -15.55
C ALA A 351 48.45 0.17 -16.26
N ARG A 352 49.34 -0.80 -16.11
CA ARG A 352 50.62 -0.93 -16.84
C ARG A 352 50.42 -1.76 -18.09
#